data_AF-A0A956ZIH9-F1
#
_entry.id   AF-A0A956ZIH9-F1
#
_cell.length_a   1.000
_cell.length_b   1.000
_cell.length_c   1.000
_cell.angle_alpha   90.00
_cell.angle_beta   90.00
_cell.angle_gamma   90.00
#
_symmetry.space_group_name_H-M   'P 1'
#
loop_
_entity.id
_entity.type
_entity.pdbx_description
1 polymer ?
#
loop_
_entity_poly.entity_id
_entity_poly.type
_entity_poly.pdbx_seq_one_letter_code
_entity_poly.pdbx_strand_id
1 'polypeptide(L)'
;GNYYGTYDAQLIFNEVDRAALGIEPLFFEHAFWCLRTGAMATAKTSPSTPEERVFLSGTKVREMLAAGERPPVEFTRPEVADVLIESMRAAAT
;
A
#
# COMPACT_ATOMS: atom_id res chain seq x y z
N GLY A 1 0.61 -11.65 12.99
CA GLY A 1 -0.60 -11.79 13.82
C GLY A 1 -1.74 -12.18 12.92
N ASN A 2 -2.68 -13.01 13.38
CA ASN A 2 -3.77 -13.58 12.57
C ASN A 2 -5.13 -13.47 13.32
N TYR A 3 -5.33 -12.39 14.07
CA TYR A 3 -6.52 -12.22 14.93
C TYR A 3 -7.79 -11.83 14.15
N TYR A 4 -7.64 -11.21 12.97
CA TYR A 4 -8.75 -10.74 12.13
C TYR A 4 -8.51 -11.17 10.67
N GLY A 5 -9.60 -11.40 9.93
CA GLY A 5 -9.57 -11.60 8.48
C GLY A 5 -9.24 -10.32 7.71
N THR A 6 -8.83 -10.48 6.46
CA THR A 6 -8.32 -9.38 5.61
C THR A 6 -9.30 -8.21 5.46
N TYR A 7 -10.61 -8.51 5.42
CA TYR A 7 -11.67 -7.52 5.15
C TYR A 7 -12.64 -7.34 6.32
N ASP A 8 -12.37 -7.91 7.51
CA ASP A 8 -13.30 -7.86 8.64
C ASP A 8 -13.58 -6.41 9.07
N ALA A 9 -12.57 -5.54 9.00
CA ALA A 9 -12.71 -4.11 9.26
C ALA A 9 -13.61 -3.37 8.25
N GLN A 10 -13.86 -3.95 7.07
CA GLN A 10 -14.84 -3.45 6.10
C GLN A 10 -16.21 -4.07 6.37
N LEU A 11 -16.26 -5.38 6.61
CA LEU A 11 -17.49 -6.14 6.81
C LEU A 11 -18.27 -5.71 8.05
N ILE A 12 -17.60 -5.19 9.09
CA ILE A 12 -18.25 -4.66 10.30
C ILE A 12 -19.28 -3.56 9.98
N PHE A 13 -19.10 -2.80 8.90
CA PHE A 13 -20.05 -1.75 8.50
C PHE A 13 -21.38 -2.30 7.97
N ASN A 14 -21.50 -3.61 7.74
CA ASN A 14 -22.78 -4.26 7.46
C ASN A 14 -23.66 -4.38 8.72
N GLU A 15 -23.06 -4.28 9.91
CA GLU A 15 -23.73 -4.41 11.21
C GLU A 15 -23.98 -3.06 11.90
N VAL A 16 -23.43 -1.98 11.34
CA VAL A 16 -23.52 -0.62 11.89
C VAL A 16 -24.51 0.21 11.08
N ASP A 17 -25.30 1.04 11.76
CA ASP A 17 -26.16 2.03 11.08
C ASP A 17 -25.29 3.08 10.38
N ARG A 18 -25.25 3.00 9.04
CA ARG A 18 -24.48 3.90 8.19
C ARG A 18 -24.99 5.34 8.23
N ALA A 19 -26.28 5.55 8.46
CA ALA A 19 -26.85 6.89 8.57
C ALA A 19 -26.37 7.60 9.85
N ALA A 20 -26.19 6.85 10.93
CA ALA A 20 -25.68 7.37 12.19
C ALA A 20 -24.19 7.76 12.15
N LEU A 21 -23.40 7.21 11.22
CA LEU A 21 -21.97 7.50 11.09
C LEU A 21 -21.68 8.92 10.58
N GLY A 22 -22.59 9.52 9.80
CA GLY A 22 -22.39 10.84 9.21
C GLY A 22 -21.26 10.94 8.18
N ILE A 23 -20.63 9.81 7.81
CA ILE A 23 -19.57 9.70 6.80
C ILE A 23 -19.79 8.42 5.97
N GLU A 24 -19.28 8.43 4.73
CA GLU A 24 -19.36 7.28 3.82
C GLU A 24 -18.01 6.54 3.78
N PRO A 25 -17.94 5.28 4.23
CA PRO A 25 -16.72 4.50 4.15
C PRO A 25 -16.40 4.09 2.70
N LEU A 26 -15.13 4.18 2.31
CA LEU A 26 -14.63 3.70 1.03
C LEU A 26 -13.82 2.42 1.24
N PHE A 27 -14.29 1.31 0.67
CA PHE A 27 -13.66 0.00 0.83
C PHE A 27 -12.60 -0.25 -0.25
N PHE A 28 -11.34 -0.20 0.17
CA PHE A 28 -10.19 -0.43 -0.71
C PHE A 28 -9.73 -1.89 -0.68
N GLU A 29 -9.23 -2.35 -1.83
CA GLU A 29 -8.51 -3.62 -1.95
C GLU A 29 -7.00 -3.36 -2.05
N HIS A 30 -6.20 -4.43 -1.99
CA HIS A 30 -4.76 -4.35 -2.19
C HIS A 30 -4.43 -3.76 -3.57
N ALA A 31 -3.78 -2.59 -3.56
CA ALA A 31 -3.25 -1.98 -4.77
C ALA A 31 -1.91 -2.62 -5.17
N PHE A 32 -1.62 -2.62 -6.46
CA PHE A 32 -0.39 -3.11 -7.05
C PHE A 32 0.07 -2.21 -8.20
N TRP A 33 1.34 -2.33 -8.55
CA TRP A 33 1.83 -1.77 -9.80
C TRP A 33 1.49 -2.72 -10.95
N CYS A 34 0.73 -2.24 -11.92
CA CYS A 34 0.32 -3.01 -13.08
C CYS A 34 1.34 -2.83 -14.21
N LEU A 35 2.09 -3.89 -14.56
CA LEU A 35 3.08 -3.84 -15.64
C LEU A 35 2.43 -3.55 -17.00
N ARG A 36 1.19 -4.01 -17.19
CA ARG A 36 0.45 -3.84 -18.44
C ARG A 36 -0.02 -2.40 -18.68
N THR A 37 -0.34 -1.66 -17.62
CA THR A 37 -0.84 -0.27 -17.73
C THR A 37 0.19 0.78 -17.30
N GLY A 38 1.28 0.37 -16.65
CA GLY A 38 2.29 1.28 -16.11
C GLY A 38 1.74 2.20 -15.04
N ALA A 39 0.80 1.72 -14.22
CA ALA A 39 0.13 2.52 -13.20
C ALA A 39 -0.24 1.68 -11.96
N MET A 40 -0.50 2.38 -10.85
CA MET A 40 -1.11 1.79 -9.67
C MET A 40 -2.57 1.42 -9.96
N ALA A 41 -2.96 0.20 -9.63
CA ALA A 41 -4.30 -0.31 -9.86
C ALA A 41 -4.72 -1.32 -8.78
N THR A 42 -6.00 -1.69 -8.79
CA THR A 42 -6.56 -2.77 -7.97
C THR A 42 -7.05 -3.91 -8.86
N ALA A 43 -7.45 -5.04 -8.27
CA ALA A 43 -8.01 -6.15 -9.03
C ALA A 43 -9.28 -5.78 -9.81
N LYS A 44 -10.04 -4.79 -9.30
CA LYS A 44 -11.24 -4.25 -9.95
C LYS A 44 -10.96 -3.32 -11.12
N THR A 45 -9.85 -2.58 -11.07
CA THR A 45 -9.57 -1.50 -12.04
C THR A 45 -8.52 -1.86 -13.09
N SER A 46 -7.89 -3.02 -12.98
CA SER A 46 -6.84 -3.47 -13.91
C SER A 46 -7.27 -4.69 -14.71
N PRO A 47 -7.01 -4.73 -16.03
CA PRO A 47 -7.17 -5.94 -16.84
C PRO A 47 -6.01 -6.94 -16.70
N SER A 48 -5.06 -6.69 -15.79
CA SER A 48 -3.83 -7.49 -15.64
C SER A 48 -4.05 -8.84 -14.98
N THR A 49 -3.35 -9.88 -15.43
CA THR A 49 -3.28 -11.18 -14.75
C THR A 49 -2.39 -11.09 -13.49
N PRO A 50 -2.42 -12.05 -12.55
CA PRO A 50 -1.59 -12.01 -11.34
C PRO A 50 -0.08 -11.84 -11.60
N GLU A 51 0.43 -12.40 -12.69
CA GLU A 51 1.85 -12.36 -13.08
C GLU A 51 2.28 -10.96 -13.54
N GLU A 52 1.33 -10.15 -14.01
CA GLU A 52 1.53 -8.78 -14.47
C GLU A 52 1.40 -7.75 -13.33
N ARG A 53 1.22 -8.21 -12.07
CA ARG A 53 1.04 -7.38 -10.88
C ARG A 53 2.29 -7.44 -10.01
N VAL A 54 2.93 -6.30 -9.80
CA VAL A 54 4.09 -6.20 -8.90
C VAL A 54 3.64 -5.66 -7.56
N PHE A 55 4.02 -6.37 -6.50
CA PHE A 55 3.83 -5.96 -5.13
C PHE A 55 5.20 -5.75 -4.49
N LEU A 56 5.35 -4.65 -3.75
CA LEU A 56 6.53 -4.42 -2.93
C LEU A 56 6.10 -4.39 -1.47
N SER A 57 6.57 -5.35 -0.68
CA SER A 57 6.20 -5.45 0.72
C SER A 57 6.75 -4.26 1.51
N GLY A 58 5.98 -3.74 2.47
CA GLY A 58 6.43 -2.64 3.32
C GLY A 58 7.71 -2.97 4.10
N THR A 59 7.92 -4.25 4.46
CA THR A 59 9.17 -4.71 5.08
C THR A 59 10.35 -4.51 4.12
N LYS A 60 10.21 -4.92 2.86
CA LYS A 60 11.28 -4.75 1.87
C LYS A 60 11.56 -3.27 1.58
N VAL A 61 10.51 -2.45 1.47
CA VAL A 61 10.67 -0.99 1.33
C VAL A 61 11.50 -0.41 2.48
N ARG A 62 11.17 -0.75 3.73
CA ARG A 62 11.90 -0.27 4.90
C ARG A 62 13.34 -0.77 4.95
N GLU A 63 13.59 -2.02 4.58
CA GLU A 63 14.96 -2.57 4.48
C GLU A 63 15.82 -1.76 3.48
N MET A 64 15.29 -1.47 2.29
CA MET A 64 15.99 -0.68 1.28
C MET A 64 16.27 0.74 1.78
N LEU A 65 15.24 1.42 2.33
CA LEU A 65 15.40 2.78 2.86
C LEU A 65 16.41 2.83 4.01
N ALA A 66 16.42 1.85 4.92
CA ALA A 66 17.39 1.75 6.00
C ALA A 66 18.81 1.51 5.49
N ALA A 67 18.97 0.77 4.39
CA ALA A 67 20.24 0.61 3.69
C ALA A 67 20.67 1.87 2.89
N GLY A 68 19.82 2.90 2.82
CA GLY A 68 20.04 4.08 1.99
C GLY A 68 19.82 3.85 0.49
N GLU A 69 19.16 2.76 0.13
CA GLU A 69 18.78 2.40 -1.23
C GLU A 69 17.38 2.92 -1.55
N ARG A 70 17.22 3.55 -2.72
CA ARG A 70 15.90 4.01 -3.17
C ARG A 70 15.07 2.83 -3.66
N PRO A 71 13.83 2.64 -3.17
CA PRO A 71 12.89 1.71 -3.78
C PRO A 71 12.61 2.08 -5.25
N PRO A 72 12.10 1.14 -6.06
CA PRO A 72 11.74 1.44 -7.45
C PRO A 72 10.73 2.60 -7.54
N VAL A 73 10.86 3.40 -8.60
CA VAL A 73 10.10 4.65 -8.81
C VAL A 73 8.60 4.41 -8.99
N GLU A 74 8.24 3.21 -9.40
CA GLU A 74 6.89 2.66 -9.49
C GLU A 74 6.20 2.65 -8.12
N PHE A 75 6.96 2.42 -7.05
CA PHE A 75 6.45 2.29 -5.68
C PHE A 75 6.68 3.54 -4.83
N THR A 76 7.85 4.16 -4.95
CA THR A 76 8.21 5.33 -4.12
C THR A 76 8.79 6.41 -5.01
N ARG A 77 8.26 7.62 -4.90
CA ARG A 77 8.82 8.77 -5.59
C ARG A 77 10.22 9.08 -5.05
N PRO A 78 11.21 9.40 -5.91
CA PRO A 78 12.60 9.64 -5.48
C PRO A 78 12.71 10.68 -4.37
N GLU A 79 11.97 11.79 -4.47
CA GLU A 79 11.96 12.87 -3.49
C GLU A 79 11.43 12.42 -2.12
N VAL A 80 10.47 11.49 -2.11
CA VAL A 80 9.96 10.90 -0.86
C VAL A 80 10.96 9.90 -0.30
N ALA A 81 11.58 9.08 -1.14
CA ALA A 81 12.59 8.12 -0.71
C ALA A 81 13.78 8.81 -0.05
N ASP A 82 14.26 9.93 -0.60
CA ASP A 82 15.38 10.70 -0.06
C ASP A 82 15.08 11.23 1.34
N VAL A 83 13.90 11.82 1.55
CA VAL A 83 13.47 12.31 2.87
C VAL A 83 13.38 11.16 3.89
N LEU A 84 12.85 10.00 3.47
CA LEU A 84 12.74 8.85 4.35
C LEU A 84 14.10 8.25 4.72
N ILE A 85 15.04 8.17 3.76
CA ILE A 85 16.42 7.72 4.01
C ILE A 85 17.12 8.67 4.99
N GLU A 86 17.01 9.98 4.78
CA GLU A 86 17.57 10.99 5.68
C GLU A 86 17.01 10.84 7.10
N SER A 87 15.69 10.71 7.23
CA SER A 87 15.03 10.53 8.53
C SER A 87 15.47 9.25 9.24
N MET A 88 15.65 8.14 8.52
CA MET A 88 16.09 6.87 9.10
C MET A 88 17.55 6.92 9.57
N ARG A 89 18.42 7.65 8.86
CA ARG A 89 19.80 7.87 9.29
C ARG A 89 19.88 8.72 10.55
N ALA A 90 19.09 9.79 10.63
CA ALA A 90 19.05 10.67 11.80
C ALA A 90 18.52 9.96 13.07
N ALA A 91 17.62 8.97 12.92
CA ALA A 91 17.11 8.18 14.04
C ALA A 91 18.11 7.12 14.56
N ALA A 92 19.18 6.82 13.80
CA ALA A 92 20.22 5.87 14.19
C ALA A 92 21.40 6.51 14.95
N THR A 93 21.46 7.84 15.00
CA THR A 93 22.40 8.65 15.79
C THR A 93 21.79 9.14 17.09
#